data_AF-A0A7S1R8X9-F1
#
_entry.id   AF-A0A7S1R8X9-F1
#
_cell.length_a   1.000
_cell.length_b   1.000
_cell.length_c   1.000
_cell.angle_alpha   90.00
_cell.angle_beta   90.00
_cell.angle_gamma   90.00
#
_symmetry.space_group_name_H-M   'P 1'
#
loop_
_entity.id
_entity.type
_entity.pdbx_description
1 polymer ?
#
loop_
_entity_poly.entity_id
_entity_poly.type
_entity_poly.pdbx_seq_one_letter_code
_entity_poly.pdbx_strand_id
1 'polypeptide(L)'
;VRFVPGQSGTNGCPPASAVLDEAECWQAPKEFGPPGSTPSILVEETPYDPRGCFQFNDGFYYNKHPVGAPRLERTPYCKRYIAVGLTQGSSSIPEIGDPLRESRGFTLPGSYSAGDPGTNSCPPGALALSELECRTLPQDFSGTLHDPFTEHLADDPTGCFKFEQRFYFNEHPVGASRPGRTPYCKQPPTTHFA
;
A
#
# COMPACT_ATOMS: atom_id res chain seq x y z
N VAL A 1 4.38 -4.69 18.03
CA VAL A 1 3.78 -4.72 16.67
C VAL A 1 2.92 -5.97 16.58
N ARG A 2 1.77 -5.91 15.91
CA ARG A 2 0.98 -7.11 15.59
C ARG A 2 1.24 -7.51 14.15
N PHE A 3 1.76 -8.70 13.94
CA PHE A 3 2.01 -9.22 12.61
C PHE A 3 0.74 -9.85 12.03
N VAL A 4 0.63 -9.80 10.70
CA VAL A 4 -0.41 -10.51 9.95
C VAL A 4 0.16 -11.12 8.68
N PRO A 5 -0.30 -12.34 8.32
CA PRO A 5 -0.03 -12.89 7.00
C PRO A 5 -0.85 -12.13 5.95
N GLY A 6 -0.22 -11.88 4.81
CA GLY A 6 -0.88 -11.48 3.57
C GLY A 6 -1.41 -12.67 2.80
N GLN A 7 -1.88 -12.41 1.59
CA GLN A 7 -2.36 -13.47 0.70
C GLN A 7 -1.17 -14.20 0.07
N SER A 8 -1.19 -15.53 0.09
CA SER A 8 -0.19 -16.35 -0.61
C SER A 8 -0.18 -16.04 -2.11
N GLY A 9 1.00 -15.96 -2.72
CA GLY A 9 1.13 -15.61 -4.13
C GLY A 9 1.20 -14.11 -4.42
N THR A 10 1.34 -13.24 -3.41
CA THR A 10 1.37 -11.79 -3.61
C THR A 10 2.74 -11.17 -3.26
N ASN A 11 2.99 -9.95 -3.74
CA ASN A 11 4.23 -9.18 -3.48
C ASN A 11 4.08 -8.15 -2.34
N GLY A 12 3.03 -8.26 -1.53
CA GLY A 12 2.67 -7.14 -0.68
C GLY A 12 1.65 -7.47 0.39
N CYS A 13 1.29 -6.41 1.11
CA CYS A 13 0.54 -6.50 2.34
C CYS A 13 -0.96 -6.30 2.13
N PRO A 14 -1.80 -6.95 2.95
CA PRO A 14 -3.23 -6.69 2.94
C PRO A 14 -3.53 -5.25 3.41
N PRO A 15 -4.75 -4.74 3.17
CA PRO A 15 -5.15 -3.41 3.61
C PRO A 15 -4.89 -3.17 5.11
N ALA A 16 -4.61 -1.92 5.46
CA ALA A 16 -4.26 -1.51 6.83
C ALA A 16 -3.05 -2.25 7.45
N SER A 17 -2.10 -2.67 6.61
CA SER A 17 -0.82 -3.22 7.05
C SER A 17 0.33 -2.75 6.14
N ALA A 18 1.55 -2.91 6.61
CA ALA A 18 2.76 -2.49 5.92
C ALA A 18 3.80 -3.61 5.88
N VAL A 19 4.67 -3.56 4.87
CA VAL A 19 5.84 -4.44 4.76
C VAL A 19 6.72 -4.28 6.00
N LEU A 20 7.24 -5.41 6.48
CA LEU A 20 8.18 -5.43 7.58
C LEU A 20 9.57 -5.02 7.08
N ASP A 21 10.31 -4.32 7.93
CA ASP A 21 11.76 -4.23 7.78
C ASP A 21 12.44 -5.54 8.21
N GLU A 22 13.76 -5.64 7.99
CA GLU A 22 14.53 -6.85 8.33
C GLU A 22 14.44 -7.18 9.82
N ALA A 23 14.54 -6.18 10.70
CA ALA A 23 14.53 -6.35 12.15
C ALA A 23 13.16 -6.80 12.67
N GLU A 24 12.08 -6.29 12.08
CA GLU A 24 10.72 -6.72 12.33
C GLU A 24 10.48 -8.14 11.81
N CYS A 25 11.04 -8.50 10.65
CA CYS A 25 10.91 -9.84 10.08
C CYS A 25 11.51 -10.93 10.98
N TRP A 26 12.60 -10.63 11.69
CA TRP A 26 13.18 -11.54 12.69
C TRP A 26 12.23 -11.93 13.84
N GLN A 27 11.10 -11.24 13.99
CA GLN A 27 10.09 -11.59 14.98
C GLN A 27 9.01 -12.54 14.42
N ALA A 28 8.79 -12.58 13.11
CA ALA A 28 7.74 -13.42 12.50
C ALA A 28 7.92 -14.92 12.79
N PRO A 29 9.12 -15.53 12.72
CA PRO A 29 9.31 -16.94 13.07
C PRO A 29 9.04 -17.25 14.54
N LYS A 30 9.08 -16.25 15.42
CA LYS A 30 8.76 -16.44 16.85
C LYS A 30 7.27 -16.59 17.09
N GLU A 31 6.45 -15.96 16.25
CA GLU A 31 4.99 -15.97 16.37
C GLU A 31 4.35 -17.07 15.50
N PHE A 32 4.91 -17.32 14.32
CA PHE A 32 4.31 -18.21 13.31
C PHE A 32 5.22 -19.37 12.88
N GLY A 33 6.43 -19.47 13.43
CA GLY A 33 7.34 -20.56 13.12
C GLY A 33 6.87 -21.90 13.70
N PRO A 34 7.38 -23.03 13.18
CA PRO A 34 7.07 -24.34 13.71
C PRO A 34 7.38 -24.44 15.21
N PRO A 35 6.51 -25.07 16.03
CA PRO A 35 6.77 -25.27 17.45
C PRO A 35 8.11 -25.97 17.69
N GLY A 36 8.94 -25.44 18.59
CA GLY A 36 10.24 -26.02 18.94
C GLY A 36 11.37 -25.75 17.92
N SER A 37 11.09 -25.06 16.82
CA SER A 37 12.14 -24.61 15.89
C SER A 37 12.89 -23.38 16.44
N THR A 38 14.16 -23.24 16.06
CA THR A 38 14.94 -22.04 16.38
C THR A 38 14.52 -20.91 15.43
N PRO A 39 14.03 -19.76 15.94
CA PRO A 39 13.59 -18.66 15.09
C PRO A 39 14.73 -18.16 14.20
N SER A 40 14.53 -18.22 12.89
CA SER A 40 15.51 -17.77 11.91
C SER A 40 14.84 -17.21 10.66
N ILE A 41 15.55 -16.32 9.95
CA ILE A 41 15.19 -15.88 8.61
C ILE A 41 16.37 -16.08 7.67
N LEU A 42 16.10 -16.44 6.42
CA LEU A 42 17.09 -16.34 5.34
C LEU A 42 17.00 -14.96 4.70
N VAL A 43 18.11 -14.25 4.60
CA VAL A 43 18.17 -12.96 3.93
C VAL A 43 18.65 -13.15 2.50
N GLU A 44 17.90 -12.61 1.54
CA GLU A 44 18.20 -12.69 0.12
C GLU A 44 17.92 -11.38 -0.60
N GLU A 45 18.33 -11.30 -1.86
CA GLU A 45 18.04 -10.16 -2.74
C GLU A 45 17.76 -10.69 -4.14
N THR A 46 16.48 -10.76 -4.50
CA THR A 46 16.04 -11.35 -5.77
C THR A 46 14.81 -10.62 -6.31
N PRO A 47 14.72 -10.38 -7.62
CA PRO A 47 13.53 -9.77 -8.22
C PRO A 47 12.33 -10.72 -8.26
N TYR A 48 12.51 -12.02 -7.97
CA TYR A 48 11.51 -13.06 -8.23
C TYR A 48 10.62 -13.42 -7.04
N ASP A 49 11.02 -13.04 -5.83
CA ASP A 49 10.28 -13.35 -4.60
C ASP A 49 9.68 -12.08 -3.98
N PRO A 50 8.67 -12.20 -3.11
CA PRO A 50 8.01 -11.04 -2.52
C PRO A 50 9.01 -10.17 -1.77
N ARG A 51 8.94 -8.86 -1.96
CA ARG A 51 9.80 -7.94 -1.21
C ARG A 51 9.47 -7.97 0.28
N GLY A 52 10.48 -7.77 1.12
CA GLY A 52 10.33 -7.79 2.56
C GLY A 52 10.19 -9.20 3.12
N CYS A 53 9.44 -9.33 4.22
CA CYS A 53 9.31 -10.58 4.95
C CYS A 53 8.28 -11.51 4.31
N PHE A 54 8.63 -12.77 4.05
CA PHE A 54 7.69 -13.79 3.57
C PHE A 54 8.01 -15.19 4.09
N GLN A 55 7.05 -16.09 3.99
CA GLN A 55 7.20 -17.51 4.35
C GLN A 55 7.11 -18.40 3.10
N PHE A 56 7.93 -19.45 3.07
CA PHE A 56 7.91 -20.51 2.06
C PHE A 56 8.37 -21.85 2.70
N ASN A 57 7.62 -22.94 2.49
CA ASN A 57 7.92 -24.28 3.03
C ASN A 57 8.36 -24.25 4.50
N ASP A 58 7.57 -23.60 5.35
CA ASP A 58 7.80 -23.38 6.79
C ASP A 58 8.98 -22.48 7.17
N GLY A 59 9.85 -22.12 6.23
CA GLY A 59 10.94 -21.16 6.42
C GLY A 59 10.48 -19.71 6.27
N PHE A 60 11.15 -18.81 6.98
CA PHE A 60 10.97 -17.36 6.83
C PHE A 60 12.15 -16.75 6.09
N TYR A 61 11.84 -15.75 5.27
CA TYR A 61 12.78 -15.11 4.36
C TYR A 61 12.60 -13.60 4.42
N TYR A 62 13.66 -12.86 4.18
CA TYR A 62 13.64 -11.42 3.98
C TYR A 62 14.33 -11.08 2.66
N ASN A 63 13.53 -10.66 1.68
CA ASN A 63 14.05 -10.21 0.40
C ASN A 63 14.28 -8.70 0.41
N LYS A 64 15.54 -8.30 0.22
CA LYS A 64 16.01 -6.91 0.17
C LYS A 64 15.67 -6.20 -1.14
N HIS A 65 15.25 -6.94 -2.16
CA HIS A 65 14.99 -6.35 -3.46
C HIS A 65 13.90 -5.26 -3.36
N PRO A 66 14.14 -4.03 -3.85
CA PRO A 66 13.25 -2.90 -3.64
C PRO A 66 11.85 -3.10 -4.25
N VAL A 67 11.79 -3.84 -5.36
CA VAL A 67 10.56 -4.17 -6.09
C VAL A 67 9.98 -5.53 -5.68
N GLY A 68 10.73 -6.63 -5.86
CA GLY A 68 10.25 -7.99 -5.60
C GLY A 68 9.19 -8.42 -6.62
N ALA A 69 8.65 -9.63 -6.48
CA ALA A 69 7.57 -10.12 -7.34
C ALA A 69 6.61 -11.05 -6.59
N PRO A 70 5.33 -11.13 -7.03
CA PRO A 70 4.41 -12.13 -6.52
C PRO A 70 4.87 -13.52 -6.93
N ARG A 71 4.86 -14.49 -6.01
CA ARG A 71 5.24 -15.87 -6.31
C ARG A 71 4.39 -16.87 -5.55
N LEU A 72 3.89 -17.88 -6.28
CA LEU A 72 3.05 -18.93 -5.71
C LEU A 72 3.71 -19.58 -4.48
N GLU A 73 2.89 -19.88 -3.47
CA GLU A 73 3.31 -20.47 -2.19
C GLU A 73 4.16 -19.55 -1.30
N ARG A 74 4.38 -18.29 -1.69
CA ARG A 74 5.04 -17.30 -0.83
C ARG A 74 3.98 -16.45 -0.17
N THR A 75 4.03 -16.38 1.15
CA THR A 75 3.08 -15.61 1.94
C THR A 75 3.79 -14.42 2.58
N PRO A 76 3.53 -13.18 2.15
CA PRO A 76 4.11 -11.99 2.79
C PRO A 76 3.64 -11.87 4.23
N TYR A 77 4.51 -11.40 5.13
CA TYR A 77 4.16 -11.06 6.50
C TYR A 77 4.34 -9.56 6.73
N CYS A 78 3.35 -8.97 7.39
CA CYS A 78 3.15 -7.53 7.44
C CYS A 78 2.86 -7.07 8.87
N LYS A 79 3.14 -5.80 9.17
CA LYS A 79 2.72 -5.18 10.44
C LYS A 79 1.38 -4.50 10.25
N ARG A 80 0.40 -4.82 11.11
CA ARG A 80 -0.84 -4.05 11.16
C ARG A 80 -0.61 -2.69 11.79
N TYR A 81 -1.28 -1.69 11.25
CA TYR A 81 -1.51 -0.46 12.00
C TYR A 81 -2.44 -0.78 13.18
N ILE A 82 -1.98 -0.48 14.40
CA ILE A 82 -2.83 -0.61 15.59
C ILE A 82 -3.86 0.52 15.48
N ALA A 83 -5.13 0.17 15.24
CA ALA A 83 -6.21 1.12 15.47
C ALA A 83 -6.27 1.36 16.98
N VAL A 84 -5.67 2.46 17.44
CA VAL A 84 -5.78 2.86 18.84
C VAL A 84 -7.22 3.34 19.05
N GLY A 85 -8.05 2.43 19.59
CA GLY A 85 -9.33 2.64 20.27
C GLY A 85 -10.23 3.77 19.79
N LEU A 86 -11.13 3.50 18.84
CA LEU A 86 -12.46 4.12 18.84
C LEU A 86 -13.34 3.38 19.86
N THR A 87 -13.30 3.78 21.12
CA THR A 87 -14.31 3.39 22.10
C THR A 87 -15.35 4.51 22.22
N GLN A 88 -16.60 4.15 21.99
CA GLN A 88 -17.80 4.99 22.14
C GLN A 88 -17.87 5.59 23.56
N GLY A 89 -18.18 6.89 23.68
CA GLY A 89 -18.39 7.53 24.99
C GLY A 89 -18.60 9.05 24.93
N SER A 90 -19.81 9.47 25.28
CA SER A 90 -20.33 10.83 25.41
C SER A 90 -19.65 11.69 26.49
N SER A 91 -19.58 13.00 26.23
CA SER A 91 -19.63 14.17 27.13
C SER A 91 -18.63 14.38 28.29
N SER A 92 -18.16 15.63 28.35
CA SER A 92 -17.48 16.40 29.42
C SER A 92 -15.97 16.18 29.63
N ILE A 93 -15.21 17.20 29.20
CA ILE A 93 -13.81 17.46 29.54
C ILE A 93 -13.79 18.35 30.80
N PRO A 94 -12.87 18.11 31.75
CA PRO A 94 -12.13 19.22 32.34
C PRO A 94 -10.63 19.05 32.07
N GLU A 95 -10.05 20.10 31.50
CA GLU A 95 -8.62 20.27 31.25
C GLU A 95 -7.83 20.38 32.55
N ILE A 96 -6.66 19.73 32.63
CA ILE A 96 -5.46 20.34 33.20
C ILE A 96 -4.29 19.98 32.26
N GLY A 97 -3.62 21.01 31.75
CA GLY A 97 -2.76 20.96 30.58
C GLY A 97 -1.31 20.54 30.82
N ASP A 98 -0.64 20.25 29.69
CA ASP A 98 0.81 20.10 29.58
C ASP A 98 1.34 21.04 28.47
N PRO A 99 2.33 21.90 28.75
CA PRO A 99 2.69 23.02 27.88
C PRO A 99 3.88 22.73 26.96
N LEU A 100 3.86 21.64 26.18
CA LEU A 100 4.82 21.42 25.07
C LEU A 100 4.24 20.47 24.00
N ARG A 101 3.24 20.92 23.22
CA ARG A 101 2.76 20.19 22.03
C ARG A 101 3.04 21.01 20.76
N GLU A 102 4.23 20.83 20.21
CA GLU A 102 4.52 21.18 18.81
C GLU A 102 3.69 20.24 17.91
N SER A 103 2.85 20.83 17.09
CA SER A 103 1.79 20.23 16.29
C SER A 103 2.30 19.21 15.27
N ARG A 104 2.22 17.91 15.58
CA ARG A 104 2.16 16.86 14.55
C ARG A 104 0.72 16.75 14.06
N GLY A 105 0.45 17.33 12.88
CA GLY A 105 -0.76 17.05 12.12
C GLY A 105 -0.86 15.55 11.86
N PHE A 106 -2.03 14.98 12.12
CA PHE A 106 -2.34 13.60 11.81
C PHE A 106 -2.81 13.53 10.36
N THR A 107 -1.95 13.04 9.48
CA THR A 107 -2.29 12.78 8.07
C THR A 107 -3.26 11.61 7.99
N LEU A 108 -4.53 11.86 7.67
CA LEU A 108 -5.46 10.80 7.27
C LEU A 108 -4.95 10.14 5.97
N PRO A 109 -5.15 8.82 5.77
CA PRO A 109 -4.91 8.22 4.47
C PRO A 109 -5.72 8.99 3.43
N GLY A 110 -5.04 9.49 2.39
CA GLY A 110 -5.66 10.35 1.38
C GLY A 110 -6.84 9.64 0.72
N SER A 111 -7.98 10.31 0.64
CA SER A 111 -9.13 9.81 -0.12
C SER A 111 -8.79 9.79 -1.60
N TYR A 112 -9.08 8.67 -2.28
CA TYR A 112 -8.93 8.53 -3.71
C TYR A 112 -10.15 9.09 -4.45
N SER A 113 -9.94 9.66 -5.63
CA SER A 113 -10.97 10.23 -6.48
C SER A 113 -10.64 10.05 -7.95
N ALA A 114 -11.67 9.98 -8.78
CA ALA A 114 -11.52 10.07 -10.23
C ALA A 114 -11.30 11.53 -10.64
N GLY A 115 -10.36 11.77 -11.55
CA GLY A 115 -10.22 13.03 -12.27
C GLY A 115 -11.17 13.12 -13.46
N ASP A 116 -10.98 14.15 -14.29
CA ASP A 116 -11.82 14.38 -15.45
C ASP A 116 -11.56 13.34 -16.55
N PRO A 117 -12.61 12.69 -17.11
CA PRO A 117 -12.44 11.76 -18.22
C PRO A 117 -11.76 12.41 -19.43
N GLY A 118 -10.87 11.68 -20.08
CA GLY A 118 -10.14 12.12 -21.26
C GLY A 118 -8.93 12.99 -20.96
N THR A 119 -8.54 13.18 -19.69
CA THR A 119 -7.40 14.01 -19.30
C THR A 119 -6.15 13.20 -18.98
N ASN A 120 -5.00 13.88 -18.85
CA ASN A 120 -3.69 13.30 -18.52
C ASN A 120 -3.23 13.67 -17.10
N SER A 121 -4.09 14.26 -16.28
CA SER A 121 -3.64 14.88 -15.03
C SER A 121 -4.74 14.91 -14.00
N CYS A 122 -4.33 14.91 -12.74
CA CYS A 122 -5.23 15.10 -11.62
C CYS A 122 -5.83 16.51 -11.61
N PRO A 123 -7.05 16.68 -11.09
CA PRO A 123 -7.64 17.99 -10.92
C PRO A 123 -6.78 18.85 -9.98
N PRO A 124 -6.87 20.19 -10.06
CA PRO A 124 -6.08 21.08 -9.22
C PRO A 124 -6.16 20.73 -7.73
N GLY A 125 -5.01 20.63 -7.09
CA GLY A 125 -4.89 20.29 -5.67
C GLY A 125 -4.92 18.80 -5.36
N ALA A 126 -5.20 17.91 -6.32
CA ALA A 126 -5.03 16.47 -6.16
C ALA A 126 -3.67 15.99 -6.69
N LEU A 127 -3.19 14.86 -6.17
CA LEU A 127 -1.90 14.27 -6.51
C LEU A 127 -2.10 12.96 -7.28
N ALA A 128 -1.17 12.67 -8.19
CA ALA A 128 -1.11 11.36 -8.85
C ALA A 128 -0.90 10.24 -7.82
N LEU A 129 -1.51 9.09 -8.09
CA LEU A 129 -1.26 7.88 -7.32
C LEU A 129 0.07 7.25 -7.73
N SER A 130 0.76 6.68 -6.75
CA SER A 130 1.81 5.69 -7.01
C SER A 130 1.22 4.40 -7.57
N GLU A 131 2.05 3.55 -8.18
CA GLU A 131 1.63 2.23 -8.67
C GLU A 131 0.95 1.41 -7.56
N LEU A 132 1.52 1.44 -6.36
CA LEU A 132 1.00 0.68 -5.21
C LEU A 132 -0.38 1.18 -4.78
N GLU A 133 -0.60 2.49 -4.74
CA GLU A 133 -1.91 3.10 -4.44
C GLU A 133 -2.92 2.79 -5.57
N CYS A 134 -2.48 2.77 -6.82
CA CYS A 134 -3.33 2.43 -7.96
C CYS A 134 -3.83 0.98 -7.90
N ARG A 135 -2.97 0.04 -7.46
CA ARG A 135 -3.33 -1.38 -7.30
C ARG A 135 -4.43 -1.61 -6.27
N THR A 136 -4.67 -0.67 -5.36
CA THR A 136 -5.73 -0.79 -4.35
C THR A 136 -7.09 -0.28 -4.82
N LEU A 137 -7.16 0.46 -5.94
CA LEU A 137 -8.41 1.06 -6.42
C LEU A 137 -9.58 0.10 -6.64
N PRO A 138 -9.40 -1.17 -7.07
CA PRO A 138 -10.51 -2.12 -7.15
C PRO A 138 -11.26 -2.36 -5.82
N GLN A 139 -10.67 -1.98 -4.69
CA GLN A 139 -11.31 -2.08 -3.36
C GLN A 139 -12.33 -0.96 -3.13
N ASP A 140 -12.03 0.24 -3.64
CA ASP A 140 -12.84 1.44 -3.44
C ASP A 140 -13.75 1.75 -4.65
N PHE A 141 -13.36 1.26 -5.83
CA PHE A 141 -14.01 1.52 -7.10
C PHE A 141 -14.25 0.22 -7.86
N SER A 142 -15.38 0.14 -8.55
CA SER A 142 -15.70 -1.03 -9.37
C SER A 142 -14.71 -1.19 -10.54
N GLY A 143 -14.22 -2.40 -10.74
CA GLY A 143 -13.30 -2.75 -11.82
C GLY A 143 -12.30 -3.81 -11.39
N THR A 144 -11.37 -4.14 -12.28
CA THR A 144 -10.26 -5.07 -12.01
C THR A 144 -8.95 -4.45 -12.45
N LEU A 145 -7.82 -5.00 -12.02
CA LEU A 145 -6.54 -4.62 -12.61
C LEU A 145 -6.48 -5.12 -14.07
N HIS A 146 -5.89 -4.34 -14.97
CA HIS A 146 -5.48 -4.80 -16.28
C HIS A 146 -4.31 -5.79 -16.15
N ASP A 147 -4.12 -6.64 -17.16
CA ASP A 147 -2.99 -7.56 -17.26
C ASP A 147 -2.37 -7.42 -18.66
N PRO A 148 -1.11 -6.97 -18.80
CA PRO A 148 -0.23 -6.50 -17.72
C PRO A 148 -0.75 -5.19 -17.09
N PHE A 149 -0.63 -5.05 -15.76
CA PHE A 149 -1.12 -3.85 -15.07
C PHE A 149 -0.31 -2.60 -15.40
N THR A 150 1.00 -2.77 -15.52
CA THR A 150 1.94 -1.69 -15.79
C THR A 150 2.26 -1.65 -17.28
N GLU A 151 2.22 -0.45 -17.85
CA GLU A 151 2.54 -0.20 -19.26
C GLU A 151 3.38 1.07 -19.41
N HIS A 152 3.91 1.29 -20.62
CA HIS A 152 4.76 2.44 -20.93
C HIS A 152 4.36 3.00 -22.30
N LEU A 153 3.20 3.65 -22.37
CA LEU A 153 2.59 4.14 -23.61
C LEU A 153 2.49 5.68 -23.60
N ALA A 154 3.05 6.32 -24.63
CA ALA A 154 3.03 7.78 -24.74
C ALA A 154 1.62 8.36 -24.96
N ASP A 155 0.71 7.55 -25.52
CA ASP A 155 -0.64 7.99 -25.90
C ASP A 155 -1.68 7.82 -24.78
N ASP A 156 -1.36 7.10 -23.69
CA ASP A 156 -2.27 6.92 -22.55
C ASP A 156 -1.88 7.83 -21.38
N PRO A 157 -2.81 8.12 -20.45
CA PRO A 157 -2.52 9.01 -19.34
C PRO A 157 -1.36 8.51 -18.49
N THR A 158 -0.48 9.41 -18.04
CA THR A 158 0.59 9.05 -17.09
C THR A 158 0.01 8.71 -15.72
N GLY A 159 0.63 7.74 -15.05
CA GLY A 159 0.20 7.27 -13.74
C GLY A 159 -1.03 6.37 -13.77
N CYS A 160 -1.84 6.44 -12.72
CA CYS A 160 -2.99 5.57 -12.54
C CYS A 160 -4.21 6.05 -13.34
N PHE A 161 -4.77 5.19 -14.19
CA PHE A 161 -6.01 5.50 -14.89
C PHE A 161 -6.91 4.26 -15.05
N LYS A 162 -8.19 4.52 -15.31
CA LYS A 162 -9.17 3.50 -15.64
C LYS A 162 -9.58 3.64 -17.11
N PHE A 163 -9.60 2.53 -17.83
CA PHE A 163 -10.19 2.42 -19.15
C PHE A 163 -11.20 1.28 -19.14
N GLU A 164 -12.43 1.57 -19.56
CA GLU A 164 -13.58 0.69 -19.40
C GLU A 164 -13.76 0.25 -17.93
N GLN A 165 -13.54 -1.02 -17.63
CA GLN A 165 -13.67 -1.61 -16.29
C GLN A 165 -12.33 -2.06 -15.71
N ARG A 166 -11.21 -1.60 -16.28
CA ARG A 166 -9.87 -2.01 -15.87
C ARG A 166 -9.02 -0.83 -15.44
N PHE A 167 -8.21 -1.04 -14.39
CA PHE A 167 -7.21 -0.10 -13.90
C PHE A 167 -5.85 -0.43 -14.48
N TYR A 168 -5.11 0.60 -14.87
CA TYR A 168 -3.81 0.56 -15.50
C TYR A 168 -2.87 1.50 -14.76
N PHE A 169 -1.57 1.23 -14.84
CA PHE A 169 -0.54 2.16 -14.41
C PHE A 169 0.43 2.40 -15.57
N ASN A 170 0.48 3.62 -16.09
CA ASN A 170 1.39 3.98 -17.15
C ASN A 170 2.61 4.70 -16.60
N GLU A 171 3.79 4.11 -16.81
CA GLU A 171 5.08 4.65 -16.38
C GLU A 171 5.64 5.70 -17.33
N HIS A 172 4.99 5.96 -18.47
CA HIS A 172 5.47 6.97 -19.40
C HIS A 172 5.52 8.35 -18.71
N PRO A 173 6.69 9.04 -18.69
CA PRO A 173 6.90 10.22 -17.85
C PRO A 173 6.08 11.45 -18.26
N VAL A 174 5.59 11.46 -19.51
CA VAL A 174 4.73 12.53 -20.05
C VAL A 174 3.28 12.05 -20.19
N GLY A 175 3.04 10.99 -20.97
CA GLY A 175 1.70 10.45 -21.23
C GLY A 175 0.88 11.42 -22.09
N ALA A 176 -0.37 11.05 -22.38
CA ALA A 176 -1.27 11.92 -23.12
C ALA A 176 -2.73 11.78 -22.68
N SER A 177 -3.49 12.85 -22.91
CA SER A 177 -4.93 12.89 -22.72
C SER A 177 -5.60 12.02 -23.79
N ARG A 178 -6.44 11.07 -23.41
CA ARG A 178 -7.07 10.16 -24.37
C ARG A 178 -8.53 9.83 -24.01
N PRO A 179 -9.48 9.95 -24.97
CA PRO A 179 -10.88 9.66 -24.73
C PRO A 179 -11.12 8.28 -24.09
N GLY A 180 -12.05 8.22 -23.14
CA GLY A 180 -12.43 7.00 -22.43
C GLY A 180 -11.51 6.60 -21.27
N ARG A 181 -10.38 7.30 -21.07
CA ARG A 181 -9.48 7.07 -19.94
C ARG A 181 -9.75 8.09 -18.85
N THR A 182 -9.80 7.64 -17.61
CA THR A 182 -10.03 8.51 -16.46
C THR A 182 -8.88 8.38 -15.47
N PRO A 183 -8.10 9.44 -15.21
CA PRO A 183 -7.03 9.38 -14.20
C PRO A 183 -7.62 9.24 -12.80
N TYR A 184 -6.90 8.56 -11.90
CA TYR A 184 -7.26 8.44 -10.49
C TYR A 184 -6.19 9.05 -9.61
N CYS A 185 -6.64 9.75 -8.57
CA CYS A 185 -5.84 10.72 -7.82
C CYS A 185 -6.11 10.61 -6.33
N LYS A 186 -5.17 11.06 -5.51
CA LYS A 186 -5.37 11.20 -4.07
C LYS A 186 -5.45 12.67 -3.69
N GLN A 187 -6.27 12.96 -2.69
CA GLN A 187 -6.22 14.25 -2.02
C GLN A 187 -4.94 14.34 -1.18
N PRO A 188 -4.29 15.52 -1.13
CA PRO A 188 -3.19 15.76 -0.23
C PRO A 188 -3.70 15.66 1.22
N PRO A 189 -2.82 15.30 2.16
CA PRO A 189 -3.13 15.36 3.58
C PRO A 189 -3.74 16.71 3.96
N THR A 190 -5.02 16.74 4.32
CA THR A 190 -5.60 17.93 4.94
C THR A 190 -5.02 18.06 6.33
N THR A 191 -4.14 19.05 6.49
CA THR A 191 -3.68 19.43 7.83
C THR A 191 -4.85 20.16 8.48
N HIS A 192 -5.63 19.43 9.29
CA HIS A 192 -6.61 20.07 10.15
C HIS A 192 -5.84 20.84 11.22
N PHE A 193 -5.78 22.16 11.06
CA PHE A 193 -5.50 23.07 12.16
C PHE A 193 -6.75 23.06 13.04
N ALA A 194 -6.65 22.39 14.19
CA ALA A 194 -7.61 22.51 15.27
C ALA A 194 -7.42 23.86 15.97
#